data_AF-A0A286F750-F1
#
_entry.id   AF-A0A286F750-F1
#
_cell.length_a   1.000
_cell.length_b   1.000
_cell.length_c   1.000
_cell.angle_alpha   90.00
_cell.angle_beta   90.00
_cell.angle_gamma   90.00
#
_symmetry.space_group_name_H-M   'P 1'
#
loop_
_entity.id
_entity.type
_entity.pdbx_description
1 polymer ?
#
loop_
_entity_poly.entity_id
_entity_poly.type
_entity_poly.pdbx_seq_one_letter_code
_entity_poly.pdbx_strand_id
1 'polypeptide(L)'
;MRISLISLIAVLTMVSCVRQPVLTAELRPRSLKAINLEETISRRDELMMAYSLTSYDAQNKAVAVVNGGWGIETMQKDQQLDLQAAPSDEHSPAKPISLTLPKNGRIVASLVLIEVDDYSQARQTMAKIQKIHNLIAVPAGLLLTATEMLTPLKYVSAGLVATGVGLQLLDKLDQDDLLGQSSVELRDADVRKKKQQFIRVPAIFTGQNLKDSFDYRLEYDIMLKSVKIQPVLQ
;
A
#
# COMPACT_ATOMS: atom_id res chain seq x y z
N MET A 1 66.66 5.82 -10.67
CA MET A 1 65.28 5.59 -11.13
C MET A 1 64.45 4.94 -10.01
N ARG A 2 63.88 5.73 -9.08
CA ARG A 2 63.06 5.21 -7.96
C ARG A 2 61.85 6.12 -7.63
N ILE A 3 61.51 7.06 -8.52
CA ILE A 3 60.50 8.09 -8.25
C ILE A 3 59.12 7.72 -8.83
N SER A 4 59.02 6.71 -9.71
CA SER A 4 57.78 6.42 -10.44
C SER A 4 56.74 5.55 -9.71
N LEU A 5 57.02 5.04 -8.49
CA LEU A 5 56.10 4.12 -7.80
C LEU A 5 55.17 4.81 -6.78
N ILE A 6 55.50 6.01 -6.31
CA ILE A 6 54.74 6.70 -5.27
C ILE A 6 53.50 7.42 -5.85
N SER A 7 53.52 7.79 -7.13
CA SER A 7 52.40 8.48 -7.79
C SER A 7 51.19 7.57 -8.09
N LEU A 8 51.36 6.25 -8.12
CA LEU A 8 50.26 5.33 -8.45
C LEU A 8 49.33 5.04 -7.25
N ILE A 9 49.82 5.24 -6.01
CA ILE A 9 49.04 4.97 -4.80
C ILE A 9 48.10 6.15 -4.45
N ALA A 10 48.44 7.38 -4.87
CA ALA A 10 47.64 8.56 -4.59
C ALA A 10 46.38 8.72 -5.47
N VAL A 11 46.26 7.96 -6.57
CA VAL A 11 45.12 8.06 -7.49
C VAL A 11 43.98 7.10 -7.12
N LEU A 12 44.22 6.11 -6.24
CA LEU A 12 43.21 5.11 -5.85
C LEU A 12 42.29 5.50 -4.68
N THR A 13 42.49 6.65 -4.04
CA THR A 13 41.67 7.08 -2.89
C THR A 13 40.52 8.03 -3.24
N MET A 14 40.35 8.37 -4.52
CA MET A 14 39.22 9.19 -4.99
C MET A 14 38.03 8.33 -5.44
N VAL A 15 37.75 7.21 -4.74
CA VAL A 15 36.46 6.53 -4.87
C VAL A 15 35.43 7.41 -4.16
N SER A 16 34.94 8.39 -4.89
CA SER A 16 33.84 9.26 -4.47
C SER A 16 32.65 8.34 -4.17
N CYS A 17 32.32 8.23 -2.89
CA CYS A 17 31.17 7.48 -2.41
C CYS A 17 29.91 8.25 -2.85
N VAL A 18 29.46 8.02 -4.08
CA VAL A 18 28.24 8.64 -4.61
C VAL A 18 27.09 8.17 -3.74
N ARG A 19 26.57 9.08 -2.90
CA ARG A 19 25.42 8.80 -2.03
C ARG A 19 24.22 8.50 -2.92
N GLN A 20 23.82 7.23 -2.96
CA GLN A 20 22.64 6.82 -3.72
C GLN A 20 21.40 7.53 -3.17
N PRO A 21 20.53 8.07 -4.02
CA PRO A 21 19.32 8.74 -3.57
C PRO A 21 18.40 7.74 -2.88
N VAL A 22 17.80 8.20 -1.77
CA VAL A 22 16.77 7.48 -1.04
C VAL A 22 15.47 7.56 -1.86
N LEU A 23 14.83 6.41 -2.05
CA LEU A 23 13.57 6.32 -2.78
C LEU A 23 12.40 6.35 -1.79
N THR A 24 11.37 7.09 -2.13
CA THR A 24 10.07 7.09 -1.44
C THR A 24 9.06 6.46 -2.37
N ALA A 25 8.39 5.41 -1.90
CA ALA A 25 7.28 4.80 -2.59
C ALA A 25 5.97 5.48 -2.20
N GLU A 26 5.09 5.69 -3.18
CA GLU A 26 3.74 6.22 -2.99
C GLU A 26 2.75 5.25 -3.62
N LEU A 27 1.81 4.74 -2.82
CA LEU A 27 0.66 3.95 -3.27
C LEU A 27 -0.53 4.89 -3.45
N ARG A 28 -1.14 4.84 -4.64
CA ARG A 28 -2.23 5.74 -5.02
C ARG A 28 -3.36 4.99 -5.72
N PRO A 29 -4.51 4.76 -5.06
CA PRO A 29 -5.70 4.24 -5.73
C PRO A 29 -6.17 5.18 -6.85
N ARG A 30 -6.70 4.61 -7.94
CA ARG A 30 -7.09 5.34 -9.16
C ARG A 30 -8.58 5.22 -9.43
N SER A 31 -9.06 4.02 -9.65
CA SER A 31 -10.44 3.78 -10.04
C SER A 31 -10.92 2.44 -9.53
N LEU A 32 -12.21 2.36 -9.25
CA LEU A 32 -12.90 1.12 -8.93
C LEU A 32 -14.10 0.99 -9.86
N LYS A 33 -14.24 -0.16 -10.52
CA LYS A 33 -15.38 -0.46 -11.38
C LYS A 33 -16.08 -1.72 -10.90
N ALA A 34 -17.39 -1.64 -10.72
CA ALA A 34 -18.23 -2.78 -10.43
C ALA A 34 -18.80 -3.33 -11.74
N ILE A 35 -18.20 -4.37 -12.30
CA ILE A 35 -18.74 -5.05 -13.49
C ILE A 35 -19.98 -5.87 -13.11
N ASN A 36 -19.91 -6.53 -11.95
CA ASN A 36 -21.06 -7.17 -11.35
C ASN A 36 -20.98 -7.06 -9.82
N LEU A 37 -22.14 -7.01 -9.20
CA LEU A 37 -22.31 -6.92 -7.75
C LEU A 37 -22.53 -8.31 -7.14
N GLU A 38 -22.27 -8.41 -5.85
CA GLU A 38 -22.63 -9.57 -5.04
C GLU A 38 -24.15 -9.59 -4.80
N GLU A 39 -24.76 -8.44 -4.50
CA GLU A 39 -26.19 -8.34 -4.24
C GLU A 39 -27.03 -8.15 -5.52
N THR A 40 -27.64 -9.23 -6.00
CA THR A 40 -28.56 -9.17 -7.15
C THR A 40 -29.91 -8.51 -6.81
N ILE A 41 -30.36 -8.60 -5.55
CA ILE A 41 -31.70 -8.12 -5.15
C ILE A 41 -31.71 -6.61 -4.95
N SER A 42 -30.80 -6.09 -4.10
CA SER A 42 -30.69 -4.66 -3.84
C SER A 42 -30.13 -3.90 -5.06
N ARG A 43 -29.36 -4.59 -5.90
CA ARG A 43 -28.56 -4.04 -7.01
C ARG A 43 -27.59 -2.95 -6.55
N ARG A 44 -27.18 -2.99 -5.29
CA ARG A 44 -26.33 -2.01 -4.64
C ARG A 44 -25.49 -2.71 -3.59
N ASP A 45 -24.17 -2.54 -3.69
CA ASP A 45 -23.23 -3.02 -2.68
C ASP A 45 -22.62 -1.81 -1.99
N GLU A 46 -22.43 -1.88 -0.68
CA GLU A 46 -21.72 -0.85 0.07
C GLU A 46 -20.28 -1.30 0.24
N LEU A 47 -19.32 -0.50 -0.24
CA LEU A 47 -17.93 -0.92 -0.31
C LEU A 47 -17.03 -0.08 0.57
N MET A 48 -16.04 -0.75 1.16
CA MET A 48 -14.90 -0.10 1.77
C MET A 48 -13.59 -0.72 1.28
N MET A 49 -12.54 0.10 1.26
CA MET A 49 -11.21 -0.30 0.85
C MET A 49 -10.20 0.13 1.90
N ALA A 50 -9.33 -0.80 2.29
CA ALA A 50 -8.20 -0.53 3.17
C ALA A 50 -6.91 -0.90 2.45
N TYR A 51 -5.88 -0.07 2.60
CA TYR A 51 -4.61 -0.30 1.93
C TYR A 51 -3.44 0.11 2.83
N SER A 52 -2.33 -0.58 2.66
CA SER A 52 -1.12 -0.38 3.43
C SER A 52 0.12 -0.42 2.54
N LEU A 53 1.13 0.29 2.99
CA LEU A 53 2.48 0.22 2.46
C LEU A 53 3.38 -0.13 3.63
N THR A 54 4.12 -1.23 3.51
CA THR A 54 5.05 -1.70 4.55
C THR A 54 6.46 -1.77 3.99
N SER A 55 7.46 -1.21 4.67
CA SER A 55 8.86 -1.38 4.31
C SER A 55 9.59 -2.37 5.20
N TYR A 56 10.51 -3.08 4.57
CA TYR A 56 11.41 -4.04 5.17
C TYR A 56 12.85 -3.63 4.85
N ASP A 57 13.73 -3.73 5.84
CA ASP A 57 15.17 -3.51 5.65
C ASP A 57 15.84 -4.68 4.91
N ALA A 58 17.17 -4.61 4.77
CA ALA A 58 17.96 -5.64 4.11
C ALA A 58 17.98 -6.98 4.87
N GLN A 59 17.60 -6.99 6.15
CA GLN A 59 17.45 -8.18 6.99
C GLN A 59 16.01 -8.70 6.97
N ASN A 60 15.17 -8.16 6.07
CA ASN A 60 13.75 -8.49 5.96
C ASN A 60 12.95 -8.21 7.24
N LYS A 61 13.42 -7.26 8.06
CA LYS A 61 12.72 -6.80 9.25
C LYS A 61 11.83 -5.62 8.87
N ALA A 62 10.57 -5.65 9.29
CA ALA A 62 9.66 -4.52 9.08
C ALA A 62 10.16 -3.29 9.83
N VAL A 63 10.31 -2.16 9.13
CA VAL A 63 10.86 -0.92 9.68
C VAL A 63 9.88 0.25 9.65
N ALA A 64 8.87 0.22 8.78
CA ALA A 64 7.80 1.19 8.78
C ALA A 64 6.55 0.63 8.12
N VAL A 65 5.39 1.11 8.54
CA VAL A 65 4.11 0.90 7.86
C VAL A 65 3.32 2.20 7.84
N VAL A 66 2.61 2.44 6.74
CA VAL A 66 1.59 3.49 6.63
C VAL A 66 0.32 2.86 6.07
N ASN A 67 -0.84 3.36 6.52
CA ASN A 67 -2.15 2.87 6.10
C ASN A 67 -2.98 4.00 5.51
N GLY A 68 -3.92 3.61 4.65
CA GLY A 68 -4.95 4.46 4.09
C GLY A 68 -6.25 3.68 3.94
N GLY A 69 -7.32 4.43 3.72
CA GLY A 69 -8.64 3.87 3.57
C GLY A 69 -9.49 4.77 2.69
N TRP A 70 -10.43 4.16 2.00
CA TRP A 70 -11.43 4.80 1.17
C TRP A 70 -12.76 4.08 1.37
N GLY A 71 -13.87 4.81 1.30
CA GLY A 71 -15.18 4.19 1.17
C GLY A 71 -16.15 4.39 2.32
N ILE A 72 -17.00 3.37 2.44
CA ILE A 72 -18.44 3.35 2.71
C ILE A 72 -19.22 4.06 1.61
N GLU A 73 -19.02 3.58 0.40
CA GLU A 73 -19.58 4.14 -0.82
C GLU A 73 -20.45 3.08 -1.47
N THR A 74 -21.66 3.46 -1.86
CA THR A 74 -22.56 2.55 -2.57
C THR A 74 -22.14 2.44 -4.04
N MET A 75 -21.98 1.22 -4.51
CA MET A 75 -21.72 0.90 -5.92
C MET A 75 -22.91 0.23 -6.57
N GLN A 76 -23.19 0.64 -7.81
CA GLN A 76 -24.16 0.01 -8.71
C GLN A 76 -23.43 -0.78 -9.78
N LYS A 77 -24.13 -1.76 -10.36
CA LYS A 77 -23.62 -2.50 -11.51
C LYS A 77 -23.23 -1.56 -12.65
N ASP A 78 -22.11 -1.86 -13.28
CA ASP A 78 -21.43 -1.09 -14.33
C ASP A 78 -20.93 0.31 -13.92
N GLN A 79 -21.08 0.70 -12.64
CA GLN A 79 -20.57 1.97 -12.13
C GLN A 79 -19.03 1.94 -12.06
N GLN A 80 -18.44 3.07 -12.44
CA GLN A 80 -17.02 3.34 -12.23
C GLN A 80 -16.85 4.59 -11.38
N LEU A 81 -16.08 4.45 -10.31
CA LEU A 81 -15.69 5.55 -9.44
C LEU A 81 -14.25 5.98 -9.77
N ASP A 82 -14.05 7.29 -9.93
CA ASP A 82 -12.73 7.90 -9.91
C ASP A 82 -12.37 8.18 -8.45
N LEU A 83 -11.43 7.40 -7.92
CA LEU A 83 -11.00 7.47 -6.52
C LEU A 83 -10.17 8.73 -6.24
N GLN A 84 -9.90 9.56 -7.26
CA GLN A 84 -9.14 10.79 -7.17
C GLN A 84 -9.99 12.04 -7.35
N ALA A 85 -11.29 11.86 -7.63
CA ALA A 85 -12.19 12.97 -7.86
C ALA A 85 -12.20 13.93 -6.68
N ALA A 86 -12.45 15.21 -6.97
CA ALA A 86 -12.60 16.21 -5.91
C ALA A 86 -13.68 15.77 -4.92
N PRO A 87 -13.52 16.05 -3.61
CA PRO A 87 -14.54 15.71 -2.63
C PRO A 87 -15.90 16.29 -3.04
N SER A 88 -16.94 15.48 -2.94
CA SER A 88 -18.33 15.91 -3.07
C SER A 88 -19.07 15.59 -1.76
N ASP A 89 -20.31 16.05 -1.65
CA ASP A 89 -21.16 15.71 -0.50
C ASP A 89 -21.41 14.20 -0.39
N GLU A 90 -21.23 13.47 -1.50
CA GLU A 90 -21.46 12.02 -1.58
C GLU A 90 -20.16 11.22 -1.52
N HIS A 91 -19.02 11.73 -2.01
CA HIS A 91 -17.81 10.92 -2.19
C HIS A 91 -16.53 11.61 -1.68
N SER A 92 -15.69 10.87 -0.97
CA SER A 92 -14.34 11.33 -0.57
C SER A 92 -13.23 10.66 -1.38
N PRO A 93 -12.21 11.40 -1.85
CA PRO A 93 -11.10 10.79 -2.57
C PRO A 93 -10.27 9.85 -1.71
N ALA A 94 -9.79 8.77 -2.32
CA ALA A 94 -8.78 7.91 -1.73
C ALA A 94 -7.45 8.68 -1.65
N LYS A 95 -6.92 8.84 -0.43
CA LYS A 95 -5.69 9.60 -0.21
C LYS A 95 -4.44 8.74 -0.47
N PRO A 96 -3.44 9.19 -1.23
CA PRO A 96 -2.23 8.42 -1.46
C PRO A 96 -1.42 8.27 -0.17
N ILE A 97 -0.79 7.11 0.04
CA ILE A 97 0.10 6.85 1.18
C ILE A 97 1.53 6.68 0.70
N SER A 98 2.50 7.09 1.51
CA SER A 98 3.90 7.05 1.11
C SER A 98 4.84 6.66 2.25
N LEU A 99 5.91 5.94 1.90
CA LEU A 99 6.98 5.63 2.84
C LEU A 99 8.32 5.49 2.12
N THR A 100 9.40 5.55 2.89
CA THR A 100 10.76 5.36 2.38
C THR A 100 11.06 3.89 2.09
N LEU A 101 11.53 3.59 0.88
CA LEU A 101 12.10 2.29 0.50
C LEU A 101 13.53 2.18 1.05
N PRO A 102 13.80 1.28 2.02
CA PRO A 102 15.13 1.12 2.59
C PRO A 102 16.13 0.60 1.54
N LYS A 103 17.39 1.01 1.67
CA LYS A 103 18.46 0.53 0.79
C LYS A 103 18.61 -0.99 0.93
N ASN A 104 18.69 -1.69 -0.21
CA ASN A 104 18.70 -3.16 -0.28
C ASN A 104 17.50 -3.84 0.42
N GLY A 105 16.48 -3.08 0.79
CA GLY A 105 15.26 -3.58 1.39
C GLY A 105 14.18 -3.82 0.34
N ARG A 106 12.95 -3.93 0.83
CA ARG A 106 11.76 -4.05 -0.01
C ARG A 106 10.59 -3.29 0.59
N ILE A 107 9.58 -3.07 -0.23
CA ILE A 107 8.26 -2.65 0.21
C ILE A 107 7.22 -3.66 -0.24
N VAL A 108 6.12 -3.71 0.51
CA VAL A 108 4.91 -4.43 0.14
C VAL A 108 3.77 -3.43 0.15
N ALA A 109 3.16 -3.23 -1.03
CA ALA A 109 1.93 -2.48 -1.21
C ALA A 109 0.77 -3.49 -1.18
N SER A 110 -0.14 -3.37 -0.22
CA SER A 110 -1.26 -4.30 -0.05
C SER A 110 -2.58 -3.54 0.04
N LEU A 111 -3.63 -4.15 -0.50
CA LEU A 111 -4.95 -3.55 -0.56
C LEU A 111 -6.01 -4.64 -0.46
N VAL A 112 -7.10 -4.33 0.23
CA VAL A 112 -8.28 -5.19 0.35
C VAL A 112 -9.55 -4.39 0.07
N LEU A 113 -10.48 -5.03 -0.63
CA LEU A 113 -11.82 -4.53 -0.92
C LEU A 113 -12.81 -5.42 -0.15
N ILE A 114 -13.72 -4.79 0.59
CA ILE A 114 -14.58 -5.45 1.58
C ILE A 114 -16.00 -4.91 1.39
N GLU A 115 -16.98 -5.79 1.39
CA GLU A 115 -18.40 -5.46 1.45
C GLU A 115 -18.79 -4.98 2.86
N VAL A 116 -19.73 -4.04 2.94
CA VAL A 116 -20.15 -3.43 4.20
C VAL A 116 -21.55 -3.91 4.57
N ASP A 117 -21.60 -4.82 5.55
CA ASP A 117 -22.87 -5.25 6.16
C ASP A 117 -23.30 -4.32 7.31
N ASP A 118 -22.39 -4.07 8.26
CA ASP A 118 -22.62 -3.10 9.34
C ASP A 118 -22.01 -1.74 9.00
N TYR A 119 -22.88 -0.87 8.46
CA TYR A 119 -22.57 0.53 8.12
C TYR A 119 -22.02 1.32 9.31
N SER A 120 -22.56 1.13 10.52
CA SER A 120 -22.20 1.91 11.70
C SER A 120 -20.78 1.62 12.14
N GLN A 121 -20.43 0.33 12.17
CA GLN A 121 -19.10 -0.13 12.52
C GLN A 121 -18.09 0.20 11.40
N ALA A 122 -18.48 0.03 10.13
CA ALA A 122 -17.64 0.43 9.00
C ALA A 122 -17.26 1.91 9.11
N ARG A 123 -18.22 2.79 9.44
CA ARG A 123 -18.01 4.23 9.58
C ARG A 123 -17.02 4.56 10.68
N GLN A 124 -17.11 3.87 11.81
CA GLN A 124 -16.16 4.05 12.90
C GLN A 124 -14.75 3.59 12.49
N THR A 125 -14.64 2.42 11.87
CA THR A 125 -13.35 1.88 11.41
C THR A 125 -12.72 2.79 10.36
N MET A 126 -13.47 3.18 9.32
CA MET A 126 -12.97 4.04 8.27
C MET A 126 -12.54 5.41 8.80
N ALA A 127 -13.30 6.00 9.71
CA ALA A 127 -12.92 7.26 10.36
C ALA A 127 -11.58 7.14 11.11
N LYS A 128 -11.32 6.01 11.78
CA LYS A 128 -10.02 5.74 12.43
C LYS A 128 -8.90 5.63 11.40
N ILE A 129 -9.08 4.81 10.36
CA ILE A 129 -8.08 4.61 9.28
C ILE A 129 -7.74 5.94 8.62
N GLN A 130 -8.74 6.75 8.28
CA GLN A 130 -8.53 8.04 7.64
C GLN A 130 -7.89 9.08 8.57
N LYS A 131 -8.11 8.99 9.89
CA LYS A 131 -7.49 9.88 10.89
C LYS A 131 -5.99 9.64 11.04
N ILE A 132 -5.54 8.39 10.97
CA ILE A 132 -4.12 8.00 11.07
C ILE A 132 -3.42 7.96 9.71
N HIS A 133 -4.05 8.52 8.68
CA HIS A 133 -3.55 8.48 7.31
C HIS A 133 -2.10 8.96 7.23
N ASN A 134 -1.25 8.14 6.59
CA ASN A 134 0.17 8.41 6.39
C ASN A 134 0.98 8.60 7.70
N LEU A 135 0.46 8.17 8.85
CA LEU A 135 1.20 8.06 10.09
C LEU A 135 2.14 6.85 10.00
N ILE A 136 3.45 7.11 10.08
CA ILE A 136 4.46 6.06 10.10
C ILE A 136 4.47 5.41 11.48
N ALA A 137 4.05 4.15 11.57
CA ALA A 137 4.26 3.35 12.76
C ALA A 137 5.58 2.58 12.68
N VAL A 138 6.35 2.64 13.78
CA VAL A 138 7.58 1.87 13.99
C VAL A 138 7.46 1.21 15.36
N PRO A 139 7.10 -0.08 15.42
CA PRO A 139 8.06 -1.02 16.01
C PRO A 139 8.06 -2.45 15.41
N ALA A 140 9.24 -3.06 15.47
CA ALA A 140 9.65 -4.32 14.86
C ALA A 140 8.95 -5.62 15.32
N GLY A 141 8.18 -5.58 16.41
CA GLY A 141 7.61 -6.79 17.02
C GLY A 141 6.20 -7.17 16.54
N LEU A 142 5.43 -6.18 16.06
CA LEU A 142 4.02 -6.37 15.68
C LEU A 142 3.83 -6.65 14.19
N LEU A 143 4.74 -6.15 13.35
CA LEU A 143 4.73 -6.38 11.91
C LEU A 143 5.37 -7.74 11.60
N LEU A 144 4.62 -8.79 11.93
CA LEU A 144 4.74 -10.20 11.55
C LEU A 144 6.13 -10.59 11.00
N THR A 145 6.94 -11.21 11.85
CA THR A 145 8.18 -11.94 11.48
C THR A 145 7.91 -13.21 10.66
N ALA A 146 6.64 -13.52 10.35
CA ALA A 146 6.22 -14.71 9.63
C ALA A 146 6.42 -14.51 8.12
N THR A 147 7.63 -14.77 7.65
CA THR A 147 8.02 -14.70 6.23
C THR A 147 7.35 -15.75 5.35
N GLU A 148 6.60 -16.70 5.91
CA GLU A 148 6.19 -17.88 5.15
C GLU A 148 4.77 -17.83 4.57
N MET A 149 3.81 -17.06 5.12
CA MET A 149 2.44 -16.96 4.52
C MET A 149 1.70 -15.67 4.92
N LEU A 150 2.10 -14.52 4.36
CA LEU A 150 1.39 -13.25 4.52
C LEU A 150 0.51 -12.97 3.31
N THR A 151 -0.81 -13.08 3.49
CA THR A 151 -1.80 -12.60 2.53
C THR A 151 -1.82 -11.07 2.52
N PRO A 152 -2.24 -10.39 1.42
CA PRO A 152 -2.40 -8.93 1.42
C PRO A 152 -3.25 -8.45 2.60
N LEU A 153 -4.27 -9.22 2.96
CA LEU A 153 -5.08 -8.96 4.12
C LEU A 153 -4.29 -8.86 5.42
N LYS A 154 -3.40 -9.82 5.69
CA LYS A 154 -2.55 -9.80 6.89
C LYS A 154 -1.65 -8.58 6.92
N TYR A 155 -1.14 -8.12 5.77
CA TYR A 155 -0.35 -6.89 5.69
C TYR A 155 -1.17 -5.65 6.04
N VAL A 156 -2.40 -5.54 5.55
CA VAL A 156 -3.29 -4.43 5.88
C VAL A 156 -3.65 -4.46 7.38
N SER A 157 -4.08 -5.61 7.90
CA SER A 157 -4.46 -5.75 9.30
C SER A 157 -3.30 -5.50 10.26
N ALA A 158 -2.11 -6.05 9.99
CA ALA A 158 -0.92 -5.81 10.82
C ALA A 158 -0.52 -4.33 10.81
N GLY A 159 -0.63 -3.68 9.64
CA GLY A 159 -0.41 -2.25 9.51
C GLY A 159 -1.36 -1.43 10.38
N LEU A 160 -2.66 -1.72 10.32
CA LEU A 160 -3.68 -1.03 11.10
C LEU A 160 -3.48 -1.17 12.61
N VAL A 161 -3.14 -2.38 13.07
CA VAL A 161 -2.79 -2.67 14.46
C VAL A 161 -1.57 -1.88 14.90
N ALA A 162 -0.51 -1.87 14.09
CA ALA A 162 0.72 -1.13 14.39
C ALA A 162 0.47 0.38 14.53
N THR A 163 -0.53 0.91 13.83
CA THR A 163 -0.95 2.32 13.93
C THR A 163 -2.05 2.59 14.98
N GLY A 164 -2.46 1.59 15.77
CA GLY A 164 -3.40 1.76 16.87
C GLY A 164 -4.89 1.78 16.49
N VAL A 165 -5.26 1.34 15.28
CA VAL A 165 -6.67 1.21 14.85
C VAL A 165 -7.35 -0.02 15.47
N GLY A 166 -6.56 -0.94 16.05
CA GLY A 166 -7.06 -2.16 16.70
C GLY A 166 -7.42 -3.26 15.70
N LEU A 167 -7.88 -4.41 16.21
CA LEU A 167 -8.22 -5.60 15.42
C LEU A 167 -9.61 -5.53 14.76
N GLN A 168 -10.30 -4.39 14.82
CA GLN A 168 -11.69 -4.28 14.34
C GLN A 168 -11.87 -4.56 12.85
N LEU A 169 -10.79 -4.47 12.05
CA LEU A 169 -10.84 -4.97 10.68
C LEU A 169 -10.86 -6.50 10.68
N LEU A 170 -10.07 -7.20 11.53
CA LEU A 170 -10.09 -8.67 11.61
C LEU A 170 -11.48 -9.25 11.92
N ASP A 171 -12.28 -8.53 12.71
CA ASP A 171 -13.66 -8.94 13.03
C ASP A 171 -14.60 -8.84 11.80
N LYS A 172 -14.23 -8.05 10.77
CA LYS A 172 -14.92 -7.93 9.46
C LYS A 172 -14.24 -8.73 8.35
N LEU A 173 -13.35 -9.64 8.73
CA LEU A 173 -12.50 -10.41 7.80
C LEU A 173 -12.68 -11.91 7.97
N ASP A 174 -13.82 -12.31 8.55
CA ASP A 174 -14.39 -13.61 8.19
C ASP A 174 -14.54 -13.63 6.66
N GLN A 175 -14.30 -14.79 6.05
CA GLN A 175 -14.04 -14.90 4.61
C GLN A 175 -15.21 -14.44 3.73
N ASP A 176 -16.37 -14.20 4.33
CA ASP A 176 -17.63 -13.95 3.65
C ASP A 176 -17.74 -12.50 3.14
N ASP A 177 -17.19 -11.50 3.84
CA ASP A 177 -17.29 -10.07 3.43
C ASP A 177 -16.12 -9.62 2.51
N LEU A 178 -15.09 -10.46 2.34
CA LEU A 178 -13.89 -10.11 1.59
C LEU A 178 -14.11 -10.30 0.08
N LEU A 179 -14.43 -9.22 -0.61
CA LEU A 179 -14.56 -9.22 -2.08
C LEU A 179 -13.23 -9.49 -2.78
N GLY A 180 -12.12 -8.97 -2.27
CA GLY A 180 -10.83 -9.25 -2.89
C GLY A 180 -9.62 -8.58 -2.25
N GLN A 181 -8.45 -9.03 -2.69
CA GLN A 181 -7.18 -8.56 -2.16
C GLN A 181 -6.09 -8.51 -3.24
N SER A 182 -5.24 -7.50 -3.19
CA SER A 182 -4.12 -7.30 -4.12
C SER A 182 -2.85 -6.94 -3.37
N SER A 183 -1.70 -7.44 -3.82
CA SER A 183 -0.40 -7.05 -3.27
C SER A 183 0.69 -6.99 -4.34
N VAL A 184 1.61 -6.05 -4.18
CA VAL A 184 2.82 -5.92 -5.00
C VAL A 184 4.01 -5.71 -4.09
N GLU A 185 5.03 -6.56 -4.26
CA GLU A 185 6.33 -6.43 -3.62
C GLU A 185 7.32 -5.73 -4.56
N LEU A 186 8.04 -4.73 -4.05
CA LEU A 186 9.14 -4.07 -4.77
C LEU A 186 10.43 -4.12 -3.96
N ARG A 187 11.48 -4.67 -4.56
CA ARG A 187 12.82 -4.72 -3.98
C ARG A 187 13.67 -3.58 -4.52
N ASP A 188 14.45 -2.94 -3.64
CA ASP A 188 15.33 -1.82 -4.00
C ASP A 188 16.31 -2.19 -5.13
N ALA A 189 16.86 -3.41 -5.08
CA ALA A 189 17.78 -3.90 -6.10
C ALA A 189 17.13 -4.00 -7.49
N ASP A 190 15.90 -4.54 -7.57
CA ASP A 190 15.18 -4.72 -8.83
C ASP A 190 14.73 -3.40 -9.43
N VAL A 191 14.18 -2.54 -8.58
CA VAL A 191 13.77 -1.18 -8.92
C VAL A 191 14.93 -0.39 -9.53
N ARG A 192 16.10 -0.41 -8.87
CA ARG A 192 17.28 0.32 -9.34
C ARG A 192 17.84 -0.28 -10.63
N LYS A 193 17.93 -1.60 -10.71
CA LYS A 193 18.43 -2.32 -11.90
C LYS A 193 17.57 -2.00 -13.13
N LYS A 194 16.25 -1.99 -12.96
CA LYS A 194 15.28 -1.71 -14.04
C LYS A 194 15.05 -0.20 -14.28
N LYS A 195 15.60 0.66 -13.42
CA LYS A 195 15.26 2.10 -13.35
C LYS A 195 13.74 2.33 -13.29
N GLN A 196 13.03 1.41 -12.64
CA GLN A 196 11.58 1.43 -12.57
C GLN A 196 11.13 2.51 -11.59
N GLN A 197 10.33 3.46 -12.05
CA GLN A 197 9.82 4.57 -11.22
C GLN A 197 8.31 4.57 -11.05
N PHE A 198 7.61 3.77 -11.86
CA PHE A 198 6.16 3.78 -11.95
C PHE A 198 5.64 2.38 -12.26
N ILE A 199 4.54 2.01 -11.60
CA ILE A 199 3.85 0.74 -11.78
C ILE A 199 2.36 1.00 -11.71
N ARG A 200 1.63 0.70 -12.78
CA ARG A 200 0.17 0.60 -12.80
C ARG A 200 -0.21 -0.83 -12.49
N VAL A 201 -1.10 -1.03 -11.53
CA VAL A 201 -1.55 -2.36 -11.10
C VAL A 201 -3.05 -2.49 -11.38
N PRO A 202 -3.46 -3.31 -12.37
CA PRO A 202 -4.83 -3.74 -12.52
C PRO A 202 -5.10 -4.93 -11.59
N ALA A 203 -6.05 -4.79 -10.68
CA ALA A 203 -6.51 -5.87 -9.80
C ALA A 203 -7.95 -6.23 -10.16
N ILE A 204 -8.20 -7.51 -10.35
CA ILE A 204 -9.53 -8.06 -10.68
C ILE A 204 -9.92 -8.94 -9.50
N PHE A 205 -11.07 -8.65 -8.91
CA PHE A 205 -11.65 -9.37 -7.80
C PHE A 205 -12.95 -10.02 -8.27
N THR A 206 -12.96 -11.34 -8.32
CA THR A 206 -14.10 -12.12 -8.76
C THR A 206 -14.33 -13.25 -7.78
N GLY A 207 -15.59 -13.53 -7.51
CA GLY A 207 -15.99 -14.60 -6.61
C GLY A 207 -17.46 -14.91 -6.80
N GLN A 208 -17.95 -15.78 -5.92
CA GLN A 208 -19.34 -16.17 -5.89
C GLN A 208 -19.74 -16.35 -4.43
N ASN A 209 -20.83 -15.69 -4.04
CA ASN A 209 -21.49 -15.95 -2.78
C ASN A 209 -22.90 -16.47 -3.07
N LEU A 210 -23.23 -17.64 -2.52
CA LEU A 210 -24.43 -18.40 -2.88
C LEU A 210 -24.61 -18.57 -4.40
N LYS A 211 -25.57 -17.87 -5.01
CA LYS A 211 -25.89 -17.94 -6.45
C LYS A 211 -25.39 -16.72 -7.24
N ASP A 212 -24.90 -15.70 -6.55
CA ASP A 212 -24.55 -14.43 -7.14
C ASP A 212 -23.03 -14.34 -7.27
N SER A 213 -22.57 -13.89 -8.44
CA SER A 213 -21.15 -13.75 -8.74
C SER A 213 -20.76 -12.29 -8.83
N PHE A 214 -19.68 -11.85 -8.21
CA PHE A 214 -19.22 -10.48 -8.32
C PHE A 214 -18.00 -10.34 -9.26
N ASP A 215 -17.82 -9.16 -9.87
CA ASP A 215 -16.61 -8.76 -10.62
C ASP A 215 -16.33 -7.28 -10.33
N TYR A 216 -15.26 -7.04 -9.57
CA TYR A 216 -14.74 -5.72 -9.26
C TYR A 216 -13.37 -5.54 -9.89
N ARG A 217 -13.14 -4.38 -10.51
CA ARG A 217 -11.87 -4.02 -11.15
C ARG A 217 -11.32 -2.76 -10.55
N LEU A 218 -10.20 -2.90 -9.84
CA LEU A 218 -9.49 -1.82 -9.21
C LEU A 218 -8.22 -1.51 -10.00
N GLU A 219 -7.94 -0.22 -10.17
CA GLU A 219 -6.63 0.25 -10.58
C GLU A 219 -5.95 1.06 -9.48
N TYR A 220 -4.66 0.84 -9.29
CA TYR A 220 -3.83 1.67 -8.43
C TYR A 220 -2.41 1.80 -8.97
N ASP A 221 -1.73 2.86 -8.53
CA ASP A 221 -0.36 3.18 -8.92
C ASP A 221 0.61 2.98 -7.74
N ILE A 222 1.83 2.54 -8.06
CA ILE A 222 2.99 2.65 -7.18
C ILE A 222 4.04 3.52 -7.86
N MET A 223 4.29 4.69 -7.28
CA MET A 223 5.28 5.65 -7.77
C MET A 223 6.51 5.66 -6.88
N LEU A 224 7.70 5.73 -7.46
CA LEU A 224 8.97 5.81 -6.73
C LEU A 224 9.63 7.15 -7.02
N LYS A 225 9.69 8.01 -5.99
CA LYS A 225 10.25 9.35 -6.05
C LYS A 225 11.62 9.36 -5.37
N SER A 226 12.61 9.98 -6.00
CA SER A 226 13.89 10.25 -5.33
C SER A 226 13.75 11.52 -4.50
N VAL A 227 13.93 11.43 -3.19
CA VAL A 227 13.98 12.62 -2.34
C VAL A 227 15.44 13.06 -2.21
N LYS A 228 15.75 14.26 -2.68
CA LYS A 228 17.02 14.92 -2.33
C LYS A 228 16.91 15.39 -0.88
N ILE A 229 17.44 14.61 0.05
CA ILE A 229 17.61 15.08 1.43
C ILE A 229 18.70 16.15 1.38
N GLN A 230 18.30 17.42 1.40
CA GLN A 230 19.25 18.51 1.67
C GLN A 230 19.61 18.42 3.16
N PRO A 231 20.91 18.36 3.52
CA PRO A 231 21.30 18.43 4.91
C PRO A 231 20.87 19.78 5.48
N VAL A 232 20.11 19.77 6.57
CA VAL A 232 19.92 20.95 7.41
C VAL A 232 21.26 21.24 8.07
N LEU A 233 21.92 22.32 7.70
CA LEU A 233 23.08 22.83 8.43
C LEU A 233 22.58 23.21 9.83
N GLN A 234 23.05 22.48 10.85
CA GLN A 234 22.95 22.88 12.25
C GLN A 234 24.16 23.74 12.62
#